data_AF-A0A9P6PDQ6-F1
#
_entry.id   AF-A0A9P6PDQ6-F1
#
_cell.length_a   1.000
_cell.length_b   1.000
_cell.length_c   1.000
_cell.angle_alpha   90.00
_cell.angle_beta   90.00
_cell.angle_gamma   90.00
#
_symmetry.space_group_name_H-M   'P 1'
#
loop_
_entity.id
_entity.type
_entity.pdbx_description
1 polymer ?
#
loop_
_entity_poly.entity_id
_entity_poly.type
_entity_poly.pdbx_seq_one_letter_code
_entity_poly.pdbx_strand_id
1 'polypeptide(L)'
;MTEEKSRSNVSLRPLHLRILFPHLLTLPKTDPRRFSIPSDITTSKAIDLELYTYFALLVRDFIHPWYRLVTNDQDLCTEITEILITVVQRLQKRLCEEVDWTELILIKAPKLLTVHYRDYRTAKARLHMPHAGGAASLEELFHGMQPHFAMQPQPQQEQQQQQAEYLRLLADFILKTLLDPQDCKSNCLRHLVREILANLVLGSLVEVLSDPYTIHMVICKLLVAYEPLVDLLEASGDFTKIDLTSHDKEKSKSDLIQGRLQSELEEAQTTPLAEPTAPIKPSPDKKGLPMQLQRLQEKRREKGDEIVDAEPEDLETQKQERRRFSFGYITLQVILAPVRALWLYLNAVFTSSQERYQQVTQHKKRTQHMRLLEPIMQFARVALLVEDRPVLQWAWQMVAMFLWPLIRVLGGGILVDKFLEQTILHVLSEGFIVFYLQLGRDLLWPDGVLISRSESPTAIEREKLRIRAERLLAVSFPSKIRKVIFETNDMNELQSHMHDAIEPLQNKYINKHLMFILIDLVASTIIPELVEPNDDKDDWR
;
A
#
# COMPACT_ATOMS: atom_id res chain seq x y z
N MET A 1 -14.55 -0.33 -45.90
CA MET A 1 -13.20 0.23 -45.70
C MET A 1 -13.15 0.95 -44.36
N THR A 2 -12.92 0.23 -43.25
CA THR A 2 -12.42 0.76 -41.94
C THR A 2 -12.27 -0.38 -40.91
N GLU A 3 -11.85 -1.57 -41.31
CA GLU A 3 -11.43 -2.65 -40.38
C GLU A 3 -9.90 -2.77 -40.28
N GLU A 4 -9.16 -1.85 -40.92
CA GLU A 4 -7.71 -1.96 -41.10
C GLU A 4 -6.89 -1.09 -40.13
N LYS A 5 -7.52 -0.49 -39.11
CA LYS A 5 -6.88 0.52 -38.22
C LYS A 5 -6.59 0.08 -36.78
N SER A 6 -6.77 -1.20 -36.42
CA SER A 6 -6.57 -1.67 -35.03
C SER A 6 -5.55 -2.80 -34.84
N ARG A 7 -4.84 -3.23 -35.89
CA ARG A 7 -3.60 -4.02 -35.71
C ARG A 7 -2.44 -3.04 -35.54
N SER A 8 -2.24 -2.57 -34.31
CA SER A 8 -0.96 -1.96 -33.94
C SER A 8 0.13 -2.98 -34.29
N ASN A 9 1.02 -2.64 -35.23
CA ASN A 9 2.18 -3.47 -35.54
C ASN A 9 3.01 -3.61 -34.25
N VAL A 10 2.94 -4.78 -33.61
CA VAL A 10 3.73 -5.13 -32.43
C VAL A 10 5.16 -5.42 -32.93
N SER A 11 5.92 -4.37 -33.17
CA SER A 11 7.32 -4.43 -33.61
C SER A 11 8.25 -3.95 -32.51
N LEU A 12 9.46 -4.49 -32.46
CA LEU A 12 10.50 -4.05 -31.52
C LEU A 12 10.74 -2.53 -31.62
N ARG A 13 10.83 -1.87 -30.47
CA ARG A 13 11.14 -0.43 -30.39
C ARG A 13 12.63 -0.21 -30.70
N PRO A 14 13.03 0.97 -31.20
CA PRO A 14 14.43 1.28 -31.48
C PRO A 14 15.36 1.09 -30.27
N LEU A 15 14.83 1.29 -29.06
CA LEU A 15 15.57 1.09 -27.81
C LEU A 15 15.90 -0.39 -27.57
N HIS A 16 14.98 -1.32 -27.87
CA HIS A 16 15.21 -2.77 -27.77
C HIS A 16 16.33 -3.21 -28.70
N LEU A 17 16.29 -2.74 -29.95
CA LEU A 17 17.28 -3.08 -30.97
C LEU A 17 18.68 -2.53 -30.64
N ARG A 18 18.77 -1.35 -30.00
CA ARG A 18 20.06 -0.73 -29.68
C ARG A 18 20.76 -1.37 -28.48
N ILE A 19 20.00 -1.87 -27.52
CA ILE A 19 20.53 -2.30 -26.21
C ILE A 19 20.58 -3.82 -26.11
N LEU A 20 19.49 -4.50 -26.44
CA LEU A 20 19.35 -5.95 -26.25
C LEU A 20 19.73 -6.74 -27.50
N PHE A 21 19.36 -6.22 -28.69
CA PHE A 21 19.56 -6.94 -29.95
C PHE A 21 20.38 -6.14 -30.99
N PRO A 22 21.60 -5.70 -30.65
CA PRO A 22 22.44 -4.92 -31.55
C PRO A 22 22.83 -5.69 -32.81
N HIS A 23 22.88 -7.02 -32.74
CA HIS A 23 23.11 -7.89 -33.91
C HIS A 23 21.99 -7.76 -34.97
N LEU A 24 20.74 -7.47 -34.57
CA LEU A 24 19.64 -7.27 -35.52
C LEU A 24 19.74 -5.93 -36.27
N LEU A 25 20.49 -4.95 -35.74
CA LEU A 25 20.74 -3.69 -36.45
C LEU A 25 21.68 -3.87 -37.65
N THR A 26 22.44 -4.97 -37.69
CA THR A 26 23.33 -5.31 -38.80
C THR A 26 22.57 -5.81 -40.03
N LEU A 27 21.31 -6.23 -39.86
CA LEU A 27 20.44 -6.69 -40.95
C LEU A 27 19.91 -5.52 -41.80
N PRO A 28 19.66 -5.73 -43.12
CA PRO A 28 19.04 -4.74 -43.99
C PRO A 28 17.70 -4.23 -43.44
N LYS A 29 17.36 -2.95 -43.64
CA LYS A 29 16.09 -2.37 -43.18
C LYS A 29 14.84 -3.04 -43.79
N THR A 30 15.01 -3.76 -44.88
CA THR A 30 13.96 -4.49 -45.60
C THR A 30 13.74 -5.91 -45.09
N ASP A 31 14.59 -6.43 -44.20
CA ASP A 31 14.49 -7.79 -43.68
C ASP A 31 13.43 -7.87 -42.56
N PRO A 32 12.38 -8.71 -42.68
CA PRO A 32 11.35 -8.86 -41.65
C PRO A 32 11.91 -9.34 -40.31
N ARG A 33 13.06 -10.02 -40.28
CA ARG A 33 13.72 -10.50 -39.05
C ARG A 33 14.23 -9.38 -38.16
N ARG A 34 14.44 -8.18 -38.72
CA ARG A 34 14.93 -7.00 -38.00
C ARG A 34 13.91 -6.46 -36.99
N PHE A 35 12.62 -6.68 -37.25
CA PHE A 35 11.52 -6.12 -36.44
C PHE A 35 10.75 -7.19 -35.65
N SER A 36 11.03 -8.48 -35.91
CA SER A 36 10.45 -9.60 -35.17
C SER A 36 11.12 -9.76 -33.81
N ILE A 37 10.30 -10.05 -32.81
CA ILE A 37 10.76 -10.43 -31.47
C ILE A 37 11.53 -11.77 -31.59
N PRO A 38 12.77 -11.88 -31.07
CA PRO A 38 13.60 -13.07 -31.27
C PRO A 38 13.09 -14.30 -30.51
N SER A 39 12.55 -14.07 -29.31
CA SER A 39 12.04 -15.11 -28.41
C SER A 39 10.74 -14.65 -27.77
N ASP A 40 9.71 -15.49 -27.82
CA ASP A 40 8.47 -15.20 -27.10
C ASP A 40 8.68 -15.48 -25.61
N ILE A 41 8.39 -14.50 -24.74
CA ILE A 41 8.54 -14.63 -23.28
C ILE A 41 7.24 -15.16 -22.69
N THR A 42 6.10 -14.69 -23.18
CA THR A 42 4.78 -15.07 -22.68
C THR A 42 3.85 -15.44 -23.84
N THR A 43 2.63 -15.86 -23.52
CA THR A 43 1.60 -16.13 -24.54
C THR A 43 1.13 -14.85 -25.25
N SER A 44 1.39 -13.66 -24.69
CA SER A 44 0.97 -12.38 -25.25
C SER A 44 2.15 -11.55 -25.75
N LYS A 45 2.12 -11.23 -27.05
CA LYS A 45 3.10 -10.35 -27.69
C LYS A 45 3.08 -8.91 -27.15
N ALA A 46 1.95 -8.45 -26.63
CA ALA A 46 1.83 -7.11 -26.06
C ALA A 46 2.56 -7.00 -24.73
N ILE A 47 2.47 -8.04 -23.89
CA ILE A 47 3.21 -8.15 -22.63
C ILE A 47 4.71 -8.25 -22.92
N ASP A 48 5.11 -9.11 -23.86
CA ASP A 48 6.51 -9.32 -24.21
C ASP A 48 7.21 -8.03 -24.64
N LEU A 49 6.54 -7.19 -25.44
CA LEU A 49 7.09 -5.91 -25.88
C LEU A 49 7.36 -4.96 -24.70
N GLU A 50 6.48 -4.93 -23.70
CA GLU A 50 6.71 -4.14 -22.49
C GLU A 50 7.83 -4.75 -21.63
N LEU A 51 7.87 -6.08 -21.47
CA LEU A 51 8.96 -6.76 -20.75
C LEU A 51 10.34 -6.50 -21.38
N TYR A 52 10.44 -6.56 -22.71
CA TYR A 52 11.67 -6.17 -23.41
C TYR A 52 12.04 -4.71 -23.21
N THR A 53 11.05 -3.83 -23.01
CA THR A 53 11.31 -2.43 -22.64
C THR A 53 11.95 -2.35 -21.26
N TYR A 54 11.42 -3.09 -20.29
CA TYR A 54 12.00 -3.17 -18.96
C TYR A 54 13.42 -3.75 -18.96
N PHE A 55 13.67 -4.85 -19.67
CA PHE A 55 15.00 -5.45 -19.75
C PHE A 55 16.02 -4.45 -20.32
N ALA A 56 15.65 -3.74 -21.38
CA ALA A 56 16.53 -2.75 -21.99
C ALA A 56 16.83 -1.56 -21.06
N LEU A 57 15.83 -1.10 -20.28
CA LEU A 57 16.01 -0.05 -19.30
C LEU A 57 16.88 -0.51 -18.12
N LEU A 58 16.69 -1.75 -17.64
CA LEU A 58 17.52 -2.34 -16.59
C LEU A 58 18.99 -2.44 -17.00
N VAL A 59 19.26 -2.96 -18.20
CA VAL A 59 20.63 -3.04 -18.73
C VAL A 59 21.24 -1.64 -18.91
N ARG A 60 20.47 -0.69 -19.42
CA ARG A 60 20.94 0.68 -19.64
C ARG A 60 21.35 1.40 -18.36
N ASP A 61 20.55 1.29 -17.31
CA ASP A 61 20.70 2.15 -16.13
C ASP A 61 21.42 1.46 -14.97
N PHE A 62 21.35 0.12 -14.88
CA PHE A 62 21.97 -0.61 -13.78
C PHE A 62 23.20 -1.41 -14.19
N ILE A 63 23.43 -1.69 -15.48
CA ILE A 63 24.57 -2.50 -15.94
C ILE A 63 25.57 -1.66 -16.72
N HIS A 64 25.13 -0.96 -17.77
CA HIS A 64 26.04 -0.18 -18.62
C HIS A 64 26.90 0.88 -17.89
N PRO A 65 26.43 1.59 -16.84
CA PRO A 65 27.24 2.65 -16.22
C PRO A 65 28.55 2.17 -15.62
N TRP A 66 28.59 0.95 -15.06
CA TRP A 66 29.81 0.36 -14.52
C TRP A 66 30.46 -0.63 -15.49
N TYR A 67 29.68 -1.38 -16.26
CA TYR A 67 30.23 -2.42 -17.13
C TYR A 67 31.08 -1.85 -18.26
N ARG A 68 30.67 -0.71 -18.85
CA ARG A 68 31.45 0.00 -19.87
C ARG A 68 32.76 0.60 -19.34
N LEU A 69 32.90 0.75 -18.03
CA LEU A 69 34.16 1.16 -17.41
C LEU A 69 35.16 0.01 -17.34
N VAL A 70 34.67 -1.25 -17.40
CA VAL A 70 35.48 -2.46 -17.27
C VAL A 70 35.78 -3.09 -18.63
N THR A 71 34.76 -3.31 -19.47
CA THR A 71 34.92 -3.87 -20.82
C THR A 71 33.86 -3.33 -21.80
N ASN A 72 34.14 -3.47 -23.09
CA ASN A 72 33.23 -3.11 -24.18
C ASN A 72 32.51 -4.31 -24.81
N ASP A 73 32.75 -5.52 -24.31
CA ASP A 73 32.09 -6.74 -24.80
C ASP A 73 30.58 -6.67 -24.54
N GLN A 74 29.77 -7.20 -25.47
CA GLN A 74 28.30 -7.17 -25.34
C GLN A 74 27.72 -8.51 -24.90
N ASP A 75 28.56 -9.54 -24.79
CA ASP A 75 28.17 -10.91 -24.46
C ASP A 75 27.50 -10.99 -23.09
N LEU A 76 27.95 -10.21 -22.10
CA LEU A 76 27.27 -10.16 -20.80
C LEU A 76 25.82 -9.66 -20.92
N CYS A 77 25.55 -8.71 -21.81
CA CYS A 77 24.19 -8.16 -21.97
C CYS A 77 23.27 -9.18 -22.62
N THR A 78 23.77 -9.98 -23.58
CA THR A 78 22.99 -11.07 -24.20
C THR A 78 22.70 -12.17 -23.19
N GLU A 79 23.71 -12.62 -22.43
CA GLU A 79 23.54 -13.64 -21.39
C GLU A 79 22.54 -13.20 -20.30
N ILE A 80 22.65 -11.96 -19.80
CA ILE A 80 21.70 -11.42 -18.83
C ILE A 80 20.28 -11.38 -19.41
N THR A 81 20.12 -11.06 -20.69
CA THR A 81 18.81 -11.02 -21.34
C THR A 81 18.21 -12.42 -21.44
N GLU A 82 19.00 -13.43 -21.81
CA GLU A 82 18.56 -14.83 -21.86
C GLU A 82 18.15 -15.35 -20.48
N ILE A 83 18.93 -15.05 -19.44
CA ILE A 83 18.60 -15.42 -18.06
C ILE A 83 17.30 -14.72 -17.61
N LEU A 84 17.12 -13.43 -17.90
CA LEU A 84 15.90 -12.70 -17.57
C LEU A 84 14.67 -13.28 -18.28
N ILE A 85 14.81 -13.68 -19.55
CA ILE A 85 13.74 -14.34 -20.30
C ILE A 85 13.34 -15.65 -19.61
N THR A 86 14.32 -16.51 -19.31
CA THR A 86 14.07 -17.81 -18.64
C THR A 86 13.42 -17.63 -17.28
N VAL A 87 13.90 -16.68 -16.47
CA VAL A 87 13.32 -16.37 -15.15
C VAL A 87 11.87 -15.90 -15.29
N VAL A 88 11.58 -14.99 -16.23
CA VAL A 88 10.22 -14.48 -16.42
C VAL A 88 9.29 -15.55 -16.98
N GLN A 89 9.75 -16.42 -17.89
CA GLN A 89 8.97 -17.56 -18.39
C GLN A 89 8.58 -18.52 -17.26
N ARG A 90 9.53 -18.88 -16.38
CA ARG A 90 9.26 -19.75 -15.23
C ARG A 90 8.30 -19.10 -14.24
N LEU A 91 8.50 -17.82 -13.96
CA LEU A 91 7.61 -17.06 -13.10
C LEU A 91 6.20 -16.99 -13.70
N GLN A 92 6.08 -16.69 -14.99
CA GLN A 92 4.80 -16.62 -15.70
C GLN A 92 4.07 -17.96 -15.67
N LYS A 93 4.77 -19.07 -15.94
CA LYS A 93 4.18 -20.41 -15.85
C LYS A 93 3.59 -20.66 -14.46
N ARG A 94 4.34 -20.38 -13.40
CA ARG A 94 3.87 -20.55 -12.02
C ARG A 94 2.68 -19.67 -11.67
N LEU A 95 2.79 -18.36 -11.93
CA LEU A 95 1.73 -17.41 -11.61
C LEU A 95 0.43 -17.70 -12.37
N CYS A 96 0.50 -18.33 -13.55
CA CYS A 96 -0.67 -18.68 -14.35
C CYS A 96 -1.23 -20.08 -14.06
N GLU A 97 -0.38 -21.07 -13.76
CA GLU A 97 -0.79 -22.48 -13.64
C GLU A 97 -0.91 -22.97 -12.19
N GLU A 98 -0.03 -22.52 -11.29
CA GLU A 98 0.09 -23.07 -9.93
C GLU A 98 -0.62 -22.20 -8.88
N VAL A 99 -0.79 -20.90 -9.13
CA VAL A 99 -1.31 -19.95 -8.14
C VAL A 99 -2.82 -19.74 -8.30
N ASP A 100 -3.61 -20.12 -7.29
CA ASP A 100 -5.01 -19.69 -7.16
C ASP A 100 -5.11 -18.29 -6.53
N TRP A 101 -5.11 -17.27 -7.40
CA TRP A 101 -5.29 -15.87 -7.00
C TRP A 101 -6.61 -15.59 -6.30
N THR A 102 -7.65 -16.37 -6.61
CA THR A 102 -8.98 -16.21 -6.00
C THR A 102 -8.91 -16.61 -4.53
N GLU A 103 -8.24 -17.71 -4.22
CA GLU A 103 -8.02 -18.16 -2.85
C GLU A 103 -7.09 -17.20 -2.09
N LEU A 104 -5.98 -16.78 -2.70
CA LEU A 104 -5.01 -15.89 -2.07
C LEU A 104 -5.66 -14.54 -1.67
N ILE A 105 -6.35 -13.88 -2.61
CA ILE A 105 -6.87 -12.52 -2.43
C ILE A 105 -8.20 -12.50 -1.66
N LEU A 106 -9.12 -13.45 -1.88
CA LEU A 106 -10.44 -13.41 -1.24
C LEU A 106 -10.52 -14.21 0.06
N ILE A 107 -9.63 -15.19 0.27
CA ILE A 107 -9.67 -16.06 1.44
C ILE A 107 -8.49 -15.82 2.36
N LYS A 108 -7.25 -16.07 1.89
CA LYS A 108 -6.07 -16.06 2.78
C LYS A 108 -5.73 -14.64 3.26
N ALA A 109 -5.67 -13.66 2.36
CA ALA A 109 -5.32 -12.29 2.72
C ALA A 109 -6.34 -11.62 3.68
N PRO A 110 -7.67 -11.71 3.48
CA PRO A 110 -8.64 -11.12 4.42
C PRO A 110 -8.62 -11.81 5.78
N LYS A 111 -8.42 -13.13 5.83
CA LYS A 111 -8.25 -13.85 7.12
C LYS A 111 -7.03 -13.35 7.89
N LEU A 112 -5.89 -13.22 7.22
CA LEU A 112 -4.66 -12.68 7.81
C LEU A 112 -4.89 -11.27 8.36
N LEU A 113 -5.49 -10.38 7.56
CA LEU A 113 -5.83 -9.02 7.98
C LEU A 113 -6.79 -9.00 9.18
N THR A 114 -7.77 -9.91 9.20
CA THR A 114 -8.73 -10.05 10.32
C THR A 114 -8.00 -10.40 11.63
N VAL A 115 -7.09 -11.37 11.58
CA VAL A 115 -6.28 -11.78 12.74
C VAL A 115 -5.38 -10.63 13.17
N HIS A 116 -4.68 -10.00 12.24
CA HIS A 116 -3.80 -8.86 12.51
C HIS A 116 -4.52 -7.69 13.23
N TYR A 117 -5.70 -7.30 12.74
CA TYR A 117 -6.50 -6.24 13.38
C TYR A 117 -7.02 -6.64 14.76
N ARG A 118 -7.49 -7.89 14.90
CA ARG A 118 -7.96 -8.40 16.19
C ARG A 118 -6.84 -8.45 17.22
N ASP A 119 -5.65 -8.85 16.79
CA ASP A 119 -4.46 -8.93 17.61
C ASP A 119 -4.01 -7.51 18.02
N TYR A 120 -3.98 -6.56 17.09
CA TYR A 120 -3.68 -5.17 17.43
C TYR A 120 -4.60 -4.63 18.53
N ARG A 121 -5.91 -4.85 18.39
CA ARG A 121 -6.91 -4.39 19.36
C ARG A 121 -6.75 -5.07 20.72
N THR A 122 -6.44 -6.36 20.72
CA THR A 122 -6.19 -7.12 21.96
C THR A 122 -4.91 -6.63 22.65
N ALA A 123 -3.85 -6.32 21.90
CA ALA A 123 -2.62 -5.74 22.44
C ALA A 123 -2.87 -4.33 23.02
N LYS A 124 -3.61 -3.48 22.30
CA LYS A 124 -4.02 -2.15 22.78
C LYS A 124 -4.87 -2.21 24.04
N ALA A 125 -5.84 -3.12 24.12
CA ALA A 125 -6.67 -3.30 25.31
C ALA A 125 -5.83 -3.75 26.53
N ARG A 126 -4.81 -4.59 26.30
CA ARG A 126 -3.88 -5.03 27.36
C ARG A 126 -2.96 -3.92 27.85
N LEU A 127 -2.59 -2.95 27.01
CA LEU A 127 -1.74 -1.82 27.40
C LEU A 127 -2.31 -1.04 28.59
N HIS A 128 -3.65 -0.93 28.68
CA HIS A 128 -4.34 -0.20 29.75
C HIS A 128 -4.65 -1.05 31.00
N MET A 129 -4.23 -2.33 31.02
CA MET A 129 -4.50 -3.24 32.14
C MET A 129 -3.31 -3.25 33.13
N PRO A 130 -3.55 -3.11 34.45
CA PRO A 130 -2.49 -3.05 35.45
C PRO A 130 -1.68 -4.35 35.60
N HIS A 131 -2.17 -5.48 35.07
CA HIS A 131 -1.50 -6.79 35.09
C HIS A 131 -0.82 -7.14 33.75
N ALA A 132 -0.53 -6.16 32.90
CA ALA A 132 0.07 -6.35 31.57
C ALA A 132 1.55 -6.78 31.63
N GLY A 133 1.86 -7.87 32.33
CA GLY A 133 3.03 -8.72 32.10
C GLY A 133 4.41 -8.07 32.01
N GLY A 134 4.63 -6.85 32.53
CA GLY A 134 5.91 -6.15 32.44
C GLY A 134 6.34 -5.74 31.03
N ALA A 135 5.46 -5.82 30.01
CA ALA A 135 5.78 -5.31 28.67
C ALA A 135 5.72 -3.78 28.67
N ALA A 136 6.72 -3.13 28.08
CA ALA A 136 6.90 -1.69 28.18
C ALA A 136 6.14 -0.91 27.10
N SER A 137 5.81 -1.56 25.96
CA SER A 137 5.24 -0.89 24.79
C SER A 137 4.17 -1.72 24.05
N LEU A 138 3.34 -1.03 23.27
CA LEU A 138 2.36 -1.66 22.37
C LEU A 138 3.03 -2.59 21.36
N GLU A 139 4.22 -2.23 20.88
CA GLU A 139 4.98 -2.98 19.88
C GLU A 139 5.47 -4.32 20.42
N GLU A 140 5.95 -4.35 21.66
CA GLU A 140 6.34 -5.58 22.36
C GLU A 140 5.15 -6.51 22.62
N LEU A 141 4.03 -5.95 23.11
CA LEU A 141 2.80 -6.71 23.31
C LEU A 141 2.30 -7.31 22.00
N PHE A 142 2.32 -6.53 20.93
CA PHE A 142 1.90 -6.98 19.61
C PHE A 142 2.81 -8.07 19.06
N HIS A 143 4.14 -7.89 19.15
CA HIS A 143 5.12 -8.91 18.76
C HIS A 143 4.91 -10.23 19.51
N GLY A 144 4.60 -10.17 20.81
CA GLY A 144 4.31 -11.36 21.61
C GLY A 144 3.08 -12.15 21.13
N MET A 145 2.17 -11.52 20.40
CA MET A 145 1.00 -12.20 19.83
C MET A 145 1.21 -12.63 18.38
N GLN A 146 1.94 -11.84 17.59
CA GLN A 146 2.36 -12.17 16.23
C GLN A 146 3.90 -12.21 16.14
N PRO A 147 4.55 -13.27 16.66
CA PRO A 147 5.99 -13.37 16.59
C PRO A 147 6.42 -13.65 15.15
N HIS A 148 7.38 -12.86 14.67
CA HIS A 148 7.97 -13.02 13.34
C HIS A 148 9.50 -12.95 13.41
N PHE A 149 10.21 -13.83 12.69
CA PHE A 149 11.66 -13.95 12.75
C PHE A 149 12.37 -12.64 12.38
N ALA A 150 11.91 -11.93 11.35
CA ALA A 150 12.48 -10.64 10.94
C ALA A 150 12.24 -9.48 11.93
N MET A 151 11.36 -9.66 12.93
CA MET A 151 10.90 -8.57 13.80
C MET A 151 11.23 -8.81 15.27
N GLN A 152 12.19 -9.69 15.58
CA GLN A 152 12.59 -9.97 16.97
C GLN A 152 13.03 -8.68 17.70
N PRO A 153 12.67 -8.53 18.98
CA PRO A 153 13.02 -7.35 19.76
C PRO A 153 14.54 -7.32 20.01
N GLN A 154 15.21 -6.40 19.32
CA GLN A 154 16.66 -6.16 19.38
C GLN A 154 16.95 -4.66 19.23
N PRO A 155 18.15 -4.18 19.59
CA PRO A 155 18.59 -2.82 19.26
C PRO A 155 18.36 -2.48 17.78
N GLN A 156 17.99 -1.23 17.50
CA GLN A 156 17.51 -0.80 16.18
C GLN A 156 18.43 -1.15 14.99
N GLN A 157 19.76 -1.15 15.20
CA GLN A 157 20.74 -1.52 14.18
C GLN A 157 20.74 -3.03 13.88
N GLU A 158 20.70 -3.86 14.92
CA GLU A 158 20.67 -5.32 14.79
C GLU A 158 19.35 -5.77 14.17
N GLN A 159 18.24 -5.13 14.55
CA GLN A 159 16.93 -5.40 13.98
C GLN A 159 16.89 -5.13 12.46
N GLN A 160 17.53 -4.05 11.98
CA GLN A 160 17.63 -3.78 10.54
C GLN A 160 18.49 -4.82 9.81
N GLN A 161 19.57 -5.28 10.43
CA GLN A 161 20.40 -6.34 9.87
C GLN A 161 19.63 -7.66 9.78
N GLN A 162 18.90 -8.03 10.82
CA GLN A 162 18.08 -9.24 10.83
C GLN A 162 16.95 -9.19 9.79
N GLN A 163 16.31 -8.03 9.60
CA GLN A 163 15.35 -7.82 8.51
C GLN A 163 15.99 -8.04 7.14
N ALA A 164 17.19 -7.47 6.91
CA ALA A 164 17.90 -7.64 5.65
C ALA A 164 18.34 -9.10 5.43
N GLU A 165 18.81 -9.79 6.47
CA GLU A 165 19.18 -11.20 6.41
C GLU A 165 17.99 -12.09 6.09
N TYR A 166 16.83 -11.86 6.73
CA TYR A 166 15.60 -12.58 6.40
C TYR A 166 15.23 -12.43 4.93
N LEU A 167 15.24 -11.20 4.42
CA LEU A 167 14.94 -10.92 3.02
C LEU A 167 15.98 -11.51 2.05
N ARG A 168 17.25 -11.57 2.43
CA ARG A 168 18.30 -12.25 1.65
C ARG A 168 18.09 -13.75 1.60
N LEU A 169 17.70 -14.38 2.71
CA LEU A 169 17.38 -15.81 2.74
C LEU A 169 16.17 -16.09 1.83
N LEU A 170 15.10 -15.32 1.98
CA LEU A 170 13.92 -15.44 1.11
C LEU A 170 14.28 -15.26 -0.37
N ALA A 171 15.11 -14.26 -0.69
CA ALA A 171 15.61 -14.05 -2.04
C ALA A 171 16.45 -15.22 -2.55
N ASP A 172 17.36 -15.79 -1.73
CA ASP A 172 18.14 -16.98 -2.08
C ASP A 172 17.22 -18.17 -2.41
N PHE A 173 16.14 -18.39 -1.66
CA PHE A 173 15.16 -19.44 -1.96
C PHE A 173 14.40 -19.18 -3.25
N ILE A 174 13.90 -17.95 -3.45
CA ILE A 174 13.21 -17.56 -4.70
C ILE A 174 14.14 -17.80 -5.91
N LEU A 175 15.42 -17.43 -5.79
CA LEU A 175 16.40 -17.62 -6.86
C LEU A 175 16.69 -19.10 -7.14
N LYS A 176 16.80 -19.94 -6.11
CA LYS A 176 16.98 -21.40 -6.30
C LYS A 176 15.82 -22.04 -7.08
N THR A 177 14.61 -21.53 -6.90
CA THR A 177 13.43 -22.02 -7.63
C THR A 177 13.34 -21.48 -9.05
N LEU A 178 13.69 -20.21 -9.25
CA LEU A 178 13.52 -19.54 -10.54
C LEU A 178 14.71 -19.71 -11.50
N LEU A 179 15.96 -19.77 -11.02
CA LEU A 179 17.14 -19.86 -11.87
C LEU A 179 17.47 -21.29 -12.32
N ASP A 180 18.17 -21.40 -13.44
CA ASP A 180 18.69 -22.68 -13.91
C ASP A 180 19.80 -23.19 -12.98
N PRO A 181 19.94 -24.52 -12.82
CA PRO A 181 21.00 -25.09 -11.98
C PRO A 181 22.42 -24.80 -12.52
N GLN A 182 22.56 -24.36 -13.77
CA GLN A 182 23.83 -23.91 -14.33
C GLN A 182 24.18 -22.48 -13.86
N ASP A 183 23.21 -21.56 -13.95
CA ASP A 183 23.37 -20.16 -13.52
C ASP A 183 23.49 -20.03 -12.00
N CYS A 184 22.83 -20.93 -11.26
CA CYS A 184 22.88 -20.98 -9.81
C CYS A 184 24.29 -21.39 -9.28
N LYS A 185 25.15 -21.96 -10.12
CA LYS A 185 26.56 -22.26 -9.78
C LYS A 185 27.46 -21.03 -9.83
N SER A 186 27.07 -19.99 -10.59
CA SER A 186 27.85 -18.75 -10.65
C SER A 186 27.62 -17.93 -9.38
N ASN A 187 28.61 -17.97 -8.48
CA ASN A 187 28.54 -17.20 -7.22
C ASN A 187 28.34 -15.70 -7.46
N CYS A 188 28.98 -15.14 -8.49
CA CYS A 188 28.88 -13.71 -8.79
C CYS A 188 27.46 -13.31 -9.19
N LEU A 189 26.85 -14.06 -10.13
CA LEU A 189 25.49 -13.80 -10.58
C LEU A 189 24.49 -13.98 -9.43
N ARG A 190 24.59 -15.10 -8.69
CA ARG A 190 23.69 -15.41 -7.57
C ARG A 190 23.72 -14.30 -6.51
N HIS A 191 24.90 -13.86 -6.09
CA HIS A 191 25.02 -12.80 -5.09
C HIS A 191 24.49 -11.46 -5.60
N LEU A 192 24.80 -11.10 -6.86
CA LEU A 192 24.33 -9.85 -7.44
C LEU A 192 22.80 -9.80 -7.54
N VAL A 193 22.19 -10.84 -8.12
CA VAL A 193 20.73 -10.91 -8.27
C VAL A 193 20.04 -11.00 -6.90
N ARG A 194 20.63 -11.72 -5.93
CA ARG A 194 20.11 -11.79 -4.56
C ARG A 194 20.08 -10.42 -3.90
N GLU A 195 21.17 -9.65 -3.93
CA GLU A 195 21.19 -8.34 -3.28
C GLU A 195 20.22 -7.36 -3.97
N ILE A 196 20.04 -7.47 -5.28
CA ILE A 196 19.01 -6.69 -6.01
C ILE A 196 17.62 -7.10 -5.52
N LEU A 197 17.29 -8.39 -5.53
CA LEU A 197 15.97 -8.87 -5.12
C LEU A 197 15.67 -8.55 -3.64
N ALA A 198 16.62 -8.81 -2.74
CA ALA A 198 16.47 -8.62 -1.30
C ALA A 198 16.38 -7.13 -0.92
N ASN A 199 17.31 -6.29 -1.39
CA ASN A 199 17.39 -4.90 -0.92
C ASN A 199 16.58 -3.95 -1.80
N LEU A 200 16.69 -4.06 -3.13
CA LEU A 200 16.05 -3.12 -4.05
C LEU A 200 14.56 -3.41 -4.18
N VAL A 201 14.17 -4.69 -4.26
CA VAL A 201 12.76 -5.07 -4.41
C VAL A 201 12.12 -5.28 -3.05
N LEU A 202 12.41 -6.39 -2.37
CA LEU A 202 11.68 -6.80 -1.17
C LEU A 202 11.84 -5.79 -0.01
N GLY A 203 13.08 -5.35 0.26
CA GLY A 203 13.37 -4.39 1.31
C GLY A 203 12.70 -3.04 1.07
N SER A 204 12.74 -2.55 -0.19
CA SER A 204 12.02 -1.33 -0.54
C SER A 204 10.50 -1.50 -0.38
N LEU A 205 9.94 -2.65 -0.74
CA LEU A 205 8.50 -2.88 -0.58
C LEU A 205 8.08 -2.86 0.88
N VAL A 206 8.82 -3.54 1.76
CA VAL A 206 8.56 -3.53 3.20
C VAL A 206 8.65 -2.12 3.76
N GLU A 207 9.72 -1.38 3.48
CA GLU A 207 9.91 -0.04 4.03
C GLU A 207 8.83 0.95 3.62
N VAL A 208 8.36 0.83 2.38
CA VAL A 208 7.42 1.76 1.76
C VAL A 208 6.00 1.45 2.18
N LEU A 209 5.57 0.20 2.01
CA LEU A 209 4.20 -0.21 2.33
C LEU A 209 3.92 -0.20 3.84
N SER A 210 4.97 -0.29 4.66
CA SER A 210 4.82 -0.15 6.11
C SER A 210 4.68 1.30 6.59
N ASP A 211 5.08 2.28 5.78
CA ASP A 211 5.01 3.70 6.17
C ASP A 211 3.55 4.20 6.17
N PRO A 212 3.03 4.73 7.29
CA PRO A 212 1.64 5.21 7.37
C PRO A 212 1.31 6.27 6.33
N TYR A 213 2.27 7.13 5.97
CA TYR A 213 2.09 8.12 4.91
C TYR A 213 1.75 7.46 3.57
N THR A 214 2.46 6.38 3.23
CA THR A 214 2.22 5.57 2.05
C THR A 214 0.83 4.97 2.06
N ILE A 215 0.39 4.45 3.21
CA ILE A 215 -0.94 3.86 3.37
C ILE A 215 -2.05 4.92 3.18
N HIS A 216 -1.92 6.11 3.77
CA HIS A 216 -2.87 7.21 3.56
C HIS A 216 -2.91 7.66 2.09
N MET A 217 -1.75 7.70 1.44
CA MET A 217 -1.64 8.00 0.02
C MET A 217 -2.36 6.97 -0.83
N VAL A 218 -2.20 5.68 -0.50
CA VAL A 218 -2.89 4.56 -1.13
C VAL A 218 -4.40 4.76 -1.03
N ILE A 219 -4.91 5.02 0.17
CA ILE A 219 -6.33 5.25 0.42
C ILE A 219 -6.84 6.41 -0.45
N CYS A 220 -6.16 7.56 -0.42
CA CYS A 220 -6.53 8.73 -1.21
C CYS A 220 -6.61 8.39 -2.71
N LYS A 221 -5.62 7.65 -3.22
CA LYS A 221 -5.55 7.27 -4.63
C LYS A 221 -6.58 6.23 -5.06
N LEU A 222 -7.05 5.37 -4.16
CA LEU A 222 -8.17 4.47 -4.44
C LEU A 222 -9.50 5.23 -4.49
N LEU A 223 -9.62 6.29 -3.70
CA LEU A 223 -10.85 7.06 -3.51
C LEU A 223 -10.92 8.39 -4.27
N VAL A 224 -10.03 8.61 -5.24
CA VAL A 224 -9.99 9.86 -6.06
C VAL A 224 -11.34 10.23 -6.68
N ALA A 225 -12.18 9.25 -7.00
CA ALA A 225 -13.52 9.50 -7.54
C ALA A 225 -14.42 10.31 -6.58
N TYR A 226 -14.16 10.27 -5.27
CA TYR A 226 -14.89 10.99 -4.23
C TYR A 226 -14.26 12.34 -3.87
N GLU A 227 -13.11 12.68 -4.45
CA GLU A 227 -12.41 13.94 -4.21
C GLU A 227 -13.25 15.21 -4.44
N PRO A 228 -13.98 15.37 -5.56
CA PRO A 228 -14.82 16.56 -5.77
C PRO A 228 -15.95 16.67 -4.74
N LEU A 229 -16.42 15.55 -4.19
CA LEU A 229 -17.46 15.53 -3.16
C LEU A 229 -16.89 15.98 -1.80
N VAL A 230 -15.66 15.59 -1.48
CA VAL A 230 -14.97 16.10 -0.28
C VAL A 230 -14.75 17.60 -0.39
N ASP A 231 -14.30 18.10 -1.54
CA ASP A 231 -14.03 19.54 -1.74
C ASP A 231 -15.31 20.38 -1.59
N LEU A 232 -16.44 19.88 -2.10
CA LEU A 232 -17.75 20.50 -1.92
C LEU A 232 -18.16 20.58 -0.44
N LEU A 233 -17.95 19.49 0.30
CA LEU A 233 -18.29 19.38 1.72
C LEU A 233 -17.35 20.19 2.63
N GLU A 234 -16.09 20.35 2.22
CA GLU A 234 -15.16 21.26 2.89
C GLU A 234 -15.56 22.72 2.64
N ALA A 235 -16.01 23.05 1.43
CA ALA A 235 -16.53 24.38 1.09
C ALA A 235 -17.88 24.71 1.75
N SER A 236 -18.74 23.72 2.02
CA SER A 236 -20.00 23.90 2.76
C SER A 236 -19.81 24.12 4.26
N GLY A 237 -18.60 23.84 4.79
CA GLY A 237 -18.28 23.96 6.20
C GLY A 237 -18.63 22.73 7.04
N ASP A 238 -19.10 21.62 6.43
CA ASP A 238 -19.52 20.42 7.18
C ASP A 238 -18.35 19.72 7.91
N PHE A 239 -17.11 19.93 7.44
CA PHE A 239 -15.87 19.42 8.06
C PHE A 239 -15.17 20.40 9.04
N THR A 240 -15.79 21.54 9.39
CA THR A 240 -15.11 22.60 10.15
C THR A 240 -15.03 22.38 11.66
N LYS A 241 -15.57 21.29 12.20
CA LYS A 241 -15.34 20.91 13.61
C LYS A 241 -14.17 19.94 13.70
N ILE A 242 -12.97 20.41 13.38
CA ILE A 242 -11.77 19.80 13.96
C ILE A 242 -11.80 20.20 15.44
N ASP A 243 -12.35 19.31 16.27
CA ASP A 243 -12.44 19.46 17.72
C ASP A 243 -11.02 19.32 18.30
N LEU A 244 -10.21 20.38 18.19
CA LEU A 244 -8.95 20.56 18.92
C LEU A 244 -9.17 20.60 20.46
N THR A 245 -10.40 20.39 20.93
CA THR A 245 -10.79 20.41 22.34
C THR A 245 -10.99 19.03 22.98
N SER A 246 -10.78 17.92 22.26
CA SER A 246 -10.95 16.57 22.85
C SER A 246 -9.81 16.17 23.79
N HIS A 247 -8.59 16.69 23.60
CA HIS A 247 -7.47 16.44 24.51
C HIS A 247 -7.48 17.29 25.80
N ASP A 248 -8.20 18.41 25.81
CA ASP A 248 -8.27 19.30 26.98
C ASP A 248 -9.43 18.96 27.92
N LYS A 249 -10.47 18.25 27.46
CA LYS A 249 -11.61 17.87 28.31
C LYS A 249 -11.30 16.71 29.27
N GLU A 250 -10.37 15.82 28.92
CA GLU A 250 -9.93 14.76 29.84
C GLU A 250 -8.91 15.26 30.87
N LYS A 251 -7.97 16.14 30.47
CA LYS A 251 -7.07 16.83 31.41
C LYS A 251 -7.81 17.78 32.35
N SER A 252 -8.79 18.53 31.84
CA SER A 252 -9.57 19.45 32.67
C SER A 252 -10.42 18.70 33.71
N LYS A 253 -10.89 17.47 33.42
CA LYS A 253 -11.62 16.66 34.40
C LYS A 253 -10.70 16.00 35.44
N SER A 254 -9.49 15.56 35.08
CA SER A 254 -8.52 15.03 36.06
C SER A 254 -8.04 16.13 37.01
N ASP A 255 -7.81 17.35 36.50
CA ASP A 255 -7.34 18.47 37.30
C ASP A 255 -8.44 19.05 38.21
N LEU A 256 -9.72 19.01 37.78
CA LEU A 256 -10.86 19.39 38.61
C LEU A 256 -11.18 18.41 39.75
N ILE A 257 -10.88 17.12 39.56
CA ILE A 257 -11.06 16.10 40.60
C ILE A 257 -9.91 16.19 41.62
N GLN A 258 -8.69 16.45 41.16
CA GLN A 258 -7.52 16.57 42.03
C GLN A 258 -7.49 17.89 42.83
N GLY A 259 -7.98 19.00 42.24
CA GLY A 259 -8.12 20.28 42.93
C GLY A 259 -9.25 20.30 43.98
N ARG A 260 -10.34 19.55 43.76
CA ARG A 260 -11.45 19.44 44.72
C ARG A 260 -11.11 18.57 45.93
N LEU A 261 -10.25 17.56 45.75
CA LEU A 261 -9.71 16.75 46.85
C LEU A 261 -8.69 17.50 47.72
N GLN A 262 -8.02 18.53 47.20
CA GLN A 262 -7.14 19.41 47.98
C GLN A 262 -7.89 20.54 48.70
N SER A 263 -8.95 21.10 48.10
CA SER A 263 -9.74 22.15 48.76
C SER A 263 -10.54 21.66 49.97
N GLU A 264 -10.98 20.39 49.97
CA GLU A 264 -11.72 19.80 51.11
C GLU A 264 -10.79 19.37 52.27
N LEU A 265 -9.46 19.35 52.06
CA LEU A 265 -8.47 19.03 53.09
C LEU A 265 -7.87 20.28 53.76
N GLU A 266 -8.03 21.47 53.19
CA GLU A 266 -7.52 22.74 53.74
C GLU A 266 -8.59 23.60 54.43
N GLU A 267 -9.89 23.33 54.27
CA GLU A 267 -10.98 24.06 54.95
C GLU A 267 -11.19 23.66 56.43
N ALA A 268 -10.36 22.78 57.00
CA ALA A 268 -10.47 22.36 58.39
C ALA A 268 -9.70 23.20 59.42
N GLN A 269 -8.95 24.25 59.03
CA GLN A 269 -8.19 25.06 60.01
C GLN A 269 -8.21 26.57 59.70
N THR A 270 -9.15 27.26 60.37
CA THR A 270 -9.00 28.59 61.02
C THR A 270 -8.75 29.86 60.18
N THR A 271 -9.79 30.68 60.10
CA THR A 271 -9.86 32.16 60.00
C THR A 271 -9.25 32.88 61.24
N PRO A 272 -9.16 34.23 61.35
CA PRO A 272 -8.73 35.33 60.45
C PRO A 272 -7.82 36.43 61.15
N LEU A 273 -7.17 37.35 60.40
CA LEU A 273 -7.22 38.85 60.52
C LEU A 273 -6.00 39.59 59.90
N ALA A 274 -6.30 40.76 59.32
CA ALA A 274 -5.51 42.00 59.13
C ALA A 274 -4.89 42.33 57.74
N GLU A 275 -5.27 43.53 57.25
CA GLU A 275 -4.90 44.23 56.01
C GLU A 275 -3.49 44.91 56.06
N PRO A 276 -3.10 45.82 55.12
CA PRO A 276 -2.66 45.59 53.74
C PRO A 276 -1.24 46.18 53.50
N THR A 277 -0.67 46.09 52.28
CA THR A 277 0.11 47.13 51.55
C THR A 277 1.18 46.54 50.59
N ALA A 278 1.22 47.10 49.37
CA ALA A 278 2.32 47.17 48.36
C ALA A 278 2.23 46.27 47.10
N PRO A 279 2.61 46.80 45.91
CA PRO A 279 2.11 46.34 44.61
C PRO A 279 2.99 45.26 43.95
N ILE A 280 2.32 44.30 43.32
CA ILE A 280 2.92 43.21 42.54
C ILE A 280 3.17 43.69 41.10
N LYS A 281 4.39 43.44 40.60
CA LYS A 281 4.82 43.64 39.20
C LYS A 281 4.01 42.75 38.25
N PRO A 282 3.65 43.18 37.03
CA PRO A 282 2.92 42.34 36.09
C PRO A 282 3.82 41.25 35.50
N SER A 283 3.37 39.99 35.56
CA SER A 283 3.95 38.87 34.82
C SER A 283 3.59 38.98 33.32
N PRO A 284 4.45 38.48 32.42
CA PRO A 284 4.17 38.49 31.00
C PRO A 284 3.25 37.32 30.61
N ASP A 285 2.63 37.46 29.44
CA ASP A 285 2.06 36.38 28.62
C ASP A 285 0.66 35.85 28.96
N LYS A 286 -0.34 36.64 28.55
CA LYS A 286 -1.50 36.12 27.81
C LYS A 286 -1.75 37.01 26.59
N LYS A 287 -0.92 36.90 25.57
CA LYS A 287 -1.20 37.48 24.24
C LYS A 287 -1.72 36.36 23.36
N GLY A 288 -2.99 36.46 22.97
CA GLY A 288 -3.70 35.43 22.21
C GLY A 288 -2.98 35.05 20.91
N LEU A 289 -3.13 33.77 20.54
CA LEU A 289 -2.73 33.15 19.27
C LEU A 289 -2.83 34.04 18.02
N PRO A 290 -3.88 34.88 17.80
CA PRO A 290 -3.94 35.74 16.62
C PRO A 290 -2.75 36.72 16.51
N MET A 291 -2.25 37.25 17.62
CA MET A 291 -1.12 38.20 17.63
C MET A 291 0.24 37.51 17.40
N GLN A 292 0.35 36.22 17.75
CA GLN A 292 1.53 35.42 17.41
C GLN A 292 1.54 35.03 15.93
N LEU A 293 0.37 34.72 15.37
CA LEU A 293 0.20 34.47 13.93
C LEU A 293 0.55 35.70 13.09
N GLN A 294 0.13 36.88 13.55
CA GLN A 294 0.42 38.14 12.86
C GLN A 294 1.92 38.48 12.87
N ARG A 295 2.62 38.24 14.00
CA ARG A 295 4.08 38.39 14.05
C ARG A 295 4.84 37.35 13.22
N LEU A 296 4.31 36.13 13.12
CA LEU A 296 4.89 35.11 12.26
C LEU A 296 4.69 35.45 10.78
N GLN A 297 3.58 36.11 10.43
CA GLN A 297 3.33 36.64 9.09
C GLN A 297 4.24 37.84 8.78
N GLU A 298 4.46 38.75 9.72
CA GLU A 298 5.41 39.85 9.56
C GLU A 298 6.86 39.36 9.44
N LYS A 299 7.27 38.37 10.24
CA LYS A 299 8.59 37.72 10.08
C LYS A 299 8.76 36.98 8.74
N ARG A 300 7.65 36.55 8.10
CA ARG A 300 7.70 35.99 6.74
C ARG A 300 7.82 37.07 5.68
N ARG A 301 7.17 38.22 5.86
CA ARG A 301 7.34 39.41 5.00
C ARG A 301 8.78 39.92 5.04
N GLU A 302 9.38 39.97 6.23
CA GLU A 302 10.79 40.34 6.39
C GLU A 302 11.78 39.32 5.80
N LYS A 303 11.36 38.05 5.65
CA LYS A 303 12.18 36.98 5.05
C LYS A 303 12.09 36.89 3.53
N GLY A 304 11.25 37.71 2.88
CA GLY A 304 11.16 37.75 1.41
C GLY A 304 10.45 36.57 0.75
N ASP A 305 9.72 35.74 1.50
CA ASP A 305 8.86 34.67 0.94
C ASP A 305 7.53 35.23 0.39
N GLU A 306 7.60 36.27 -0.44
CA GLU A 306 6.49 36.61 -1.33
C GLU A 306 6.62 35.79 -2.61
N ILE A 307 5.52 35.13 -2.99
CA ILE A 307 5.34 34.58 -4.33
C ILE A 307 5.26 35.77 -5.27
N VAL A 308 6.43 36.19 -5.76
CA VAL A 308 6.56 37.02 -6.96
C VAL A 308 6.15 36.14 -8.14
N ASP A 309 5.35 36.68 -9.05
CA ASP A 309 4.96 36.01 -10.28
C ASP A 309 6.20 35.41 -10.96
N ALA A 310 6.28 34.08 -10.97
CA ALA A 310 7.48 33.35 -11.36
C ALA A 310 7.85 33.64 -12.82
N GLU A 311 9.12 33.99 -13.06
CA GLU A 311 9.66 34.05 -14.41
C GLU A 311 9.60 32.66 -15.07
N PRO A 312 9.48 32.55 -16.40
CA PRO A 312 9.33 31.27 -17.09
C PRO A 312 10.48 30.28 -16.87
N GLU A 313 11.67 30.74 -16.47
CA GLU A 313 12.79 29.84 -16.09
C GLU A 313 12.53 29.12 -14.75
N ASP A 314 11.89 29.78 -13.76
CA ASP A 314 11.54 29.16 -12.47
C ASP A 314 10.46 28.07 -12.60
N LEU A 315 9.64 28.15 -13.64
CA LEU A 315 8.65 27.13 -13.98
C LEU A 315 9.32 25.83 -14.48
N GLU A 316 10.48 25.91 -15.14
CA GLU A 316 11.23 24.72 -15.56
C GLU A 316 11.98 24.09 -14.39
N THR A 317 12.58 24.89 -13.51
CA THR A 317 13.20 24.43 -12.26
C THR A 317 12.16 23.82 -11.32
N GLN A 318 10.96 24.42 -11.19
CA GLN A 318 9.84 23.82 -10.45
C GLN A 318 9.28 22.56 -11.14
N LYS A 319 9.26 22.49 -12.48
CA LYS A 319 8.92 21.24 -13.21
C LYS A 319 9.94 20.14 -12.94
N GLN A 320 11.21 20.49 -12.79
CA GLN A 320 12.31 19.58 -12.52
C GLN A 320 12.32 19.14 -11.04
N GLU A 321 11.93 20.01 -10.11
CA GLU A 321 11.67 19.65 -8.70
C GLU A 321 10.42 18.78 -8.53
N ARG A 322 9.37 18.96 -9.36
CA ARG A 322 8.21 18.06 -9.41
C ARG A 322 8.53 16.65 -9.93
N ARG A 323 9.72 16.41 -10.48
CA ARG A 323 10.18 15.08 -10.96
C ARG A 323 10.91 14.27 -9.88
N ARG A 324 10.65 14.54 -8.60
CA ARG A 324 11.21 13.77 -7.49
C ARG A 324 10.13 12.88 -6.90
N PHE A 325 10.08 11.62 -7.33
CA PHE A 325 9.26 10.60 -6.67
C PHE A 325 10.19 9.61 -5.96
N SER A 326 9.89 9.27 -4.71
CA SER A 326 10.58 8.17 -4.03
C SER A 326 10.42 6.91 -4.88
N PHE A 327 11.49 6.13 -5.04
CA PHE A 327 11.41 4.78 -5.63
C PHE A 327 10.26 3.97 -5.00
N GLY A 328 10.01 4.19 -3.70
CA GLY A 328 8.86 3.66 -3.00
C GLY A 328 7.50 4.15 -3.48
N TYR A 329 7.35 5.44 -3.76
CA TYR A 329 6.10 5.97 -4.32
C TYR A 329 5.74 5.29 -5.65
N ILE A 330 6.76 4.97 -6.45
CA ILE A 330 6.60 4.36 -7.76
C ILE A 330 6.21 2.89 -7.63
N THR A 331 6.94 2.13 -6.81
CA THR A 331 6.59 0.72 -6.53
C THR A 331 5.19 0.62 -5.95
N LEU A 332 4.85 1.53 -5.04
CA LEU A 332 3.51 1.65 -4.49
C LEU A 332 2.46 1.87 -5.57
N GLN A 333 2.71 2.75 -6.53
CA GLN A 333 1.75 3.06 -7.59
C GLN A 333 1.46 1.87 -8.50
N VAL A 334 2.50 1.11 -8.85
CA VAL A 334 2.34 -0.11 -9.65
C VAL A 334 1.54 -1.15 -8.88
N ILE A 335 1.87 -1.36 -7.60
CA ILE A 335 1.15 -2.30 -6.72
C ILE A 335 -0.30 -1.88 -6.50
N LEU A 336 -0.54 -0.57 -6.43
CA LEU A 336 -1.87 -0.03 -6.16
C LEU A 336 -2.78 -0.05 -7.38
N ALA A 337 -2.23 -0.07 -8.59
CA ALA A 337 -3.03 -0.03 -9.81
C ALA A 337 -4.00 -1.22 -9.94
N PRO A 338 -3.61 -2.48 -9.64
CA PRO A 338 -4.53 -3.60 -9.55
C PRO A 338 -5.65 -3.38 -8.53
N VAL A 339 -5.31 -2.88 -7.33
CA VAL A 339 -6.30 -2.62 -6.27
C VAL A 339 -7.27 -1.50 -6.69
N ARG A 340 -6.77 -0.47 -7.37
CA ARG A 340 -7.59 0.63 -7.90
C ARG A 340 -8.51 0.15 -9.02
N ALA A 341 -7.99 -0.64 -9.95
CA ALA A 341 -8.78 -1.25 -11.02
C ALA A 341 -9.87 -2.15 -10.44
N LEU A 342 -9.52 -2.98 -9.45
CA LEU A 342 -10.46 -3.81 -8.69
C LEU A 342 -11.56 -2.95 -8.05
N TRP A 343 -11.19 -1.88 -7.35
CA TRP A 343 -12.13 -0.98 -6.68
C TRP A 343 -13.07 -0.26 -7.65
N LEU A 344 -12.52 0.28 -8.75
CA LEU A 344 -13.32 0.92 -9.79
C LEU A 344 -14.25 -0.07 -10.47
N TYR A 345 -13.78 -1.29 -10.74
CA TYR A 345 -14.60 -2.35 -11.32
C TYR A 345 -15.72 -2.78 -10.38
N LEU A 346 -15.42 -3.00 -9.09
CA LEU A 346 -16.42 -3.30 -8.06
C LEU A 346 -17.49 -2.19 -8.00
N ASN A 347 -17.08 -0.92 -7.89
CA ASN A 347 -18.02 0.22 -7.85
C ASN A 347 -18.85 0.34 -9.13
N ALA A 348 -18.22 0.20 -10.29
CA ALA A 348 -18.91 0.25 -11.57
C ALA A 348 -19.97 -0.86 -11.65
N VAL A 349 -19.70 -2.05 -11.14
CA VAL A 349 -20.67 -3.16 -11.19
C VAL A 349 -21.81 -2.96 -10.19
N PHE A 350 -21.55 -2.44 -8.98
CA PHE A 350 -22.63 -2.08 -8.04
C PHE A 350 -23.56 -1.00 -8.59
N THR A 351 -23.09 -0.17 -9.53
CA THR A 351 -23.84 0.95 -10.10
C THR A 351 -24.45 0.68 -11.47
N SER A 352 -23.93 -0.29 -12.25
CA SER A 352 -24.42 -0.63 -13.60
C SER A 352 -25.04 -2.03 -13.65
N SER A 353 -26.38 -2.11 -13.58
CA SER A 353 -27.04 -3.27 -12.94
C SER A 353 -27.82 -4.24 -13.83
N GLN A 354 -27.67 -4.30 -15.16
CA GLN A 354 -28.36 -5.35 -15.95
C GLN A 354 -27.45 -6.11 -16.94
N GLU A 355 -26.72 -5.44 -17.82
CA GLU A 355 -25.95 -6.11 -18.88
C GLU A 355 -24.80 -6.98 -18.33
N ARG A 356 -24.10 -6.51 -17.28
CA ARG A 356 -23.00 -7.28 -16.68
C ARG A 356 -23.47 -8.46 -15.84
N TYR A 357 -24.65 -8.36 -15.21
CA TYR A 357 -25.23 -9.51 -14.52
C TYR A 357 -25.47 -10.68 -15.47
N GLN A 358 -25.88 -10.39 -16.71
CA GLN A 358 -26.07 -11.43 -17.74
C GLN A 358 -24.74 -12.05 -18.20
N GLN A 359 -23.64 -11.29 -18.20
CA GLN A 359 -22.31 -11.82 -18.50
C GLN A 359 -21.79 -12.74 -17.37
N VAL A 360 -22.00 -12.35 -16.11
CA VAL A 360 -21.57 -13.13 -14.93
C VAL A 360 -22.36 -14.45 -14.80
N THR A 361 -23.66 -14.45 -15.14
CA THR A 361 -24.47 -15.67 -15.09
C THR A 361 -24.01 -16.72 -16.10
N GLN A 362 -23.55 -16.28 -17.28
CA GLN A 362 -23.04 -17.12 -18.35
C GLN A 362 -21.64 -17.70 -18.06
N HIS A 363 -20.84 -17.05 -17.21
CA HIS A 363 -19.53 -17.58 -16.82
C HIS A 363 -19.65 -18.85 -15.96
N LYS A 364 -18.91 -19.90 -16.33
CA LYS A 364 -18.76 -21.12 -15.54
C LYS A 364 -17.67 -20.89 -14.49
N LYS A 365 -18.00 -21.13 -13.21
CA LYS A 365 -17.07 -20.99 -12.08
C LYS A 365 -15.86 -21.90 -12.30
N ARG A 366 -14.64 -21.37 -12.17
CA ARG A 366 -13.39 -22.13 -12.42
C ARG A 366 -12.85 -22.73 -11.12
N THR A 367 -13.13 -22.10 -9.99
CA THR A 367 -12.70 -22.52 -8.64
C THR A 367 -13.76 -23.33 -7.89
N GLN A 368 -13.32 -24.30 -7.09
CA GLN A 368 -14.18 -25.12 -6.23
C GLN A 368 -14.58 -24.40 -4.92
N HIS A 369 -13.88 -23.30 -4.58
CA HIS A 369 -14.03 -22.57 -3.33
C HIS A 369 -15.41 -21.93 -3.18
N MET A 370 -16.17 -22.33 -2.15
CA MET A 370 -17.46 -21.73 -1.82
C MET A 370 -17.28 -20.64 -0.75
N ARG A 371 -18.15 -19.62 -0.77
CA ARG A 371 -18.21 -18.55 0.26
C ARG A 371 -17.03 -17.59 0.22
N LEU A 372 -16.73 -17.09 -0.98
CA LEU A 372 -15.60 -16.17 -1.19
C LEU A 372 -15.78 -14.81 -0.49
N LEU A 373 -17.04 -14.42 -0.22
CA LEU A 373 -17.35 -13.15 0.44
C LEU A 373 -17.23 -13.21 1.97
N GLU A 374 -17.33 -14.39 2.58
CA GLU A 374 -17.36 -14.53 4.05
C GLU A 374 -16.08 -13.99 4.73
N PRO A 375 -14.86 -14.29 4.26
CA PRO A 375 -13.63 -13.75 4.84
C PRO A 375 -13.51 -12.23 4.74
N ILE A 376 -13.93 -11.64 3.62
CA ILE A 376 -13.92 -10.18 3.42
C ILE A 376 -14.90 -9.51 4.39
N MET A 377 -16.08 -10.09 4.57
CA MET A 377 -17.08 -9.59 5.51
C MET A 377 -16.60 -9.71 6.97
N GLN A 378 -15.92 -10.80 7.33
CA GLN A 378 -15.30 -10.95 8.65
C GLN A 378 -14.21 -9.89 8.88
N PHE A 379 -13.37 -9.62 7.88
CA PHE A 379 -12.39 -8.54 7.97
C PHE A 379 -13.08 -7.18 8.15
N ALA A 380 -14.06 -6.85 7.31
CA ALA A 380 -14.80 -5.59 7.40
C ALA A 380 -15.48 -5.40 8.77
N ARG A 381 -16.00 -6.49 9.36
CA ARG A 381 -16.58 -6.48 10.71
C ARG A 381 -15.55 -6.05 11.77
N VAL A 382 -14.33 -6.58 11.71
CA VAL A 382 -13.27 -6.24 12.67
C VAL A 382 -12.71 -4.84 12.39
N ALA A 383 -12.46 -4.50 11.13
CA ALA A 383 -11.88 -3.22 10.71
C ALA A 383 -12.81 -2.02 10.98
N LEU A 384 -14.12 -2.17 10.78
CA LEU A 384 -15.11 -1.11 11.05
C LEU A 384 -15.60 -1.10 12.51
N LEU A 385 -14.94 -1.82 13.41
CA LEU A 385 -15.25 -1.85 14.85
C LEU A 385 -16.72 -2.21 15.15
N VAL A 386 -17.29 -3.12 14.34
CA VAL A 386 -18.69 -3.56 14.48
C VAL A 386 -18.98 -4.15 15.87
N GLU A 387 -17.98 -4.75 16.50
CA GLU A 387 -18.11 -5.43 17.79
C GLU A 387 -18.27 -4.47 18.97
N ASP A 388 -17.81 -3.22 18.84
CA ASP A 388 -17.92 -2.22 19.90
C ASP A 388 -19.28 -1.50 19.88
N ARG A 389 -20.11 -1.82 18.87
CA ARG A 389 -21.38 -1.16 18.57
C ARG A 389 -22.52 -2.17 18.68
N PRO A 390 -23.34 -2.14 19.74
CA PRO A 390 -24.36 -3.17 19.96
C PRO A 390 -25.42 -3.21 18.86
N VAL A 391 -25.79 -2.05 18.29
CA VAL A 391 -26.78 -1.99 17.20
C VAL A 391 -26.18 -2.49 15.89
N LEU A 392 -24.91 -2.19 15.61
CA LEU A 392 -24.25 -2.68 14.40
C LEU A 392 -23.98 -4.18 14.48
N GLN A 393 -23.61 -4.67 15.66
CA GLN A 393 -23.50 -6.10 15.95
C GLN A 393 -24.85 -6.80 15.78
N TRP A 394 -25.93 -6.21 16.28
CA TRP A 394 -27.28 -6.73 16.07
C TRP A 394 -27.65 -6.74 14.59
N ALA A 395 -27.47 -5.62 13.87
CA ALA A 395 -27.77 -5.52 12.44
C ALA A 395 -26.97 -6.55 11.62
N TRP A 396 -25.69 -6.72 11.96
CA TRP A 396 -24.84 -7.75 11.37
C TRP A 396 -25.37 -9.16 11.64
N GLN A 397 -25.79 -9.45 12.88
CA GLN A 397 -26.36 -10.74 13.24
C GLN A 397 -27.69 -10.99 12.53
N MET A 398 -28.52 -9.97 12.34
CA MET A 398 -29.76 -10.06 11.57
C MET A 398 -29.50 -10.33 10.09
N VAL A 399 -28.54 -9.62 9.49
CA VAL A 399 -28.08 -9.89 8.12
C VAL A 399 -27.54 -11.32 8.02
N ALA A 400 -26.76 -11.77 9.00
CA ALA A 400 -26.19 -13.11 9.02
C ALA A 400 -27.21 -14.23 9.21
N MET A 401 -28.23 -14.03 10.06
CA MET A 401 -29.23 -15.06 10.35
C MET A 401 -30.38 -15.08 9.33
N PHE A 402 -30.78 -13.94 8.76
CA PHE A 402 -31.96 -13.86 7.90
C PHE A 402 -31.62 -13.57 6.45
N LEU A 403 -30.73 -12.62 6.17
CA LEU A 403 -30.42 -12.21 4.81
C LEU A 403 -29.48 -13.21 4.12
N TRP A 404 -28.43 -13.67 4.80
CA TRP A 404 -27.43 -14.58 4.23
C TRP A 404 -28.00 -15.94 3.81
N PRO A 405 -28.84 -16.61 4.64
CA PRO A 405 -29.51 -17.84 4.22
C PRO A 405 -30.47 -17.63 3.05
N LEU A 406 -31.17 -16.49 3.00
CA LEU A 406 -32.07 -16.16 1.91
C LEU A 406 -31.32 -15.95 0.58
N ILE A 407 -30.23 -15.19 0.61
CA ILE A 407 -29.33 -15.00 -0.56
C ILE A 407 -28.79 -16.35 -1.05
N ARG A 408 -28.52 -17.29 -0.13
CA ARG A 408 -28.05 -18.65 -0.47
C ARG A 408 -29.14 -19.48 -1.14
N VAL A 409 -30.35 -19.52 -0.57
CA VAL A 409 -31.47 -20.31 -1.10
C VAL A 409 -31.91 -19.79 -2.48
N LEU A 410 -31.84 -18.48 -2.70
CA LEU A 410 -32.14 -17.85 -3.99
C LEU A 410 -31.00 -17.97 -5.03
N GLY A 411 -29.94 -18.73 -4.75
CA GLY A 411 -28.80 -18.90 -5.66
C GLY A 411 -27.88 -17.67 -5.77
N GLY A 412 -28.19 -16.59 -5.06
CA GLY A 412 -27.40 -15.36 -5.03
C GLY A 412 -25.98 -15.57 -4.49
N GLY A 413 -25.78 -16.54 -3.58
CA GLY A 413 -24.43 -16.89 -3.11
C GLY A 413 -23.50 -17.38 -4.22
N ILE A 414 -24.01 -18.17 -5.17
CA ILE A 414 -23.22 -18.65 -6.31
C ILE A 414 -22.92 -17.50 -7.28
N LEU A 415 -23.87 -16.59 -7.47
CA LEU A 415 -23.69 -15.41 -8.32
C LEU A 415 -22.63 -14.47 -7.74
N VAL A 416 -22.64 -14.23 -6.43
CA VAL A 416 -21.64 -13.41 -5.75
C VAL A 416 -20.25 -14.06 -5.84
N ASP A 417 -20.15 -15.37 -5.63
CA ASP A 417 -18.87 -16.08 -5.78
C ASP A 417 -18.33 -15.97 -7.21
N LYS A 418 -19.16 -16.22 -8.23
CA LYS A 418 -18.76 -16.06 -9.66
C LYS A 418 -18.34 -14.63 -9.97
N PHE A 419 -19.07 -13.66 -9.39
CA PHE A 419 -18.78 -12.25 -9.58
C PHE A 419 -17.41 -11.86 -9.01
N LEU A 420 -17.10 -12.28 -7.78
CA LEU A 420 -15.81 -11.99 -7.15
C LEU A 420 -14.65 -12.66 -7.89
N GLU A 421 -14.82 -13.92 -8.30
CA GLU A 421 -13.84 -14.64 -9.11
C GLU A 421 -13.60 -13.93 -10.46
N GLN A 422 -14.66 -13.58 -11.19
CA GLN A 422 -14.52 -12.86 -12.46
C GLN A 422 -13.86 -11.49 -12.29
N THR A 423 -14.12 -10.81 -11.17
CA THR A 423 -13.51 -9.52 -10.84
C THR A 423 -11.99 -9.66 -10.68
N ILE A 424 -11.52 -10.70 -9.98
CA ILE A 424 -10.09 -10.99 -9.86
C ILE A 424 -9.48 -11.36 -11.20
N LEU A 425 -10.12 -12.26 -11.95
CA LEU A 425 -9.63 -12.68 -13.26
C LEU A 425 -9.59 -11.52 -14.26
N HIS A 426 -10.50 -10.55 -14.14
CA HIS A 426 -10.50 -9.34 -14.97
C HIS A 426 -9.32 -8.43 -14.64
N VAL A 427 -9.05 -8.19 -13.35
CA VAL A 427 -7.90 -7.39 -12.89
C VAL A 427 -6.56 -8.04 -13.26
N LEU A 428 -6.53 -9.37 -13.36
CA LEU A 428 -5.38 -10.17 -13.80
C LEU A 428 -5.39 -10.48 -15.31
N SER A 429 -6.30 -9.88 -16.08
CA SER A 429 -6.35 -10.13 -17.52
C SER A 429 -5.18 -9.45 -18.26
N GLU A 430 -4.87 -9.97 -19.45
CA GLU A 430 -3.76 -9.49 -20.30
C GLU A 430 -3.73 -7.97 -20.47
N GLY A 431 -4.88 -7.35 -20.76
CA GLY A 431 -4.96 -5.91 -20.98
C GLY A 431 -4.60 -5.08 -19.73
N PHE A 432 -4.97 -5.58 -18.54
CA PHE A 432 -4.60 -4.92 -17.28
C PHE A 432 -3.14 -5.14 -16.93
N ILE A 433 -2.57 -6.32 -17.22
CA ILE A 433 -1.14 -6.56 -17.03
C ILE A 433 -0.30 -5.60 -17.90
N VAL A 434 -0.66 -5.43 -19.17
CA VAL A 434 -0.01 -4.45 -20.06
C VAL A 434 -0.13 -3.04 -19.49
N PHE A 435 -1.32 -2.66 -18.99
CA PHE A 435 -1.52 -1.38 -18.34
C PHE A 435 -0.63 -1.21 -17.10
N TYR A 436 -0.49 -2.23 -16.24
CA TYR A 436 0.37 -2.15 -15.05
C TYR A 436 1.85 -2.03 -15.43
N LEU A 437 2.31 -2.76 -16.44
CA LEU A 437 3.68 -2.66 -16.95
C LEU A 437 3.94 -1.27 -17.55
N GLN A 438 3.01 -0.74 -18.33
CA GLN A 438 3.15 0.62 -18.88
C GLN A 438 3.15 1.68 -17.79
N LEU A 439 2.23 1.57 -16.84
CA LEU A 439 2.17 2.46 -15.70
C LEU A 439 3.48 2.41 -14.90
N GLY A 440 4.00 1.22 -14.61
CA GLY A 440 5.27 1.08 -13.91
C GLY A 440 6.46 1.63 -14.69
N ARG A 441 6.48 1.47 -16.01
CA ARG A 441 7.52 2.03 -16.87
C ARG A 441 7.47 3.56 -16.83
N ASP A 442 6.30 4.14 -17.01
CA ASP A 442 6.11 5.59 -17.06
C ASP A 442 6.37 6.22 -15.68
N LEU A 443 6.15 5.46 -14.61
CA LEU A 443 6.48 5.87 -13.25
C LEU A 443 7.93 5.67 -12.88
N LEU A 444 8.67 4.69 -13.39
CA LEU A 444 10.10 4.48 -13.06
C LEU A 444 11.01 5.29 -13.99
N TRP A 445 10.60 5.43 -15.25
CA TRP A 445 11.30 6.11 -16.34
C TRP A 445 10.41 7.13 -17.05
N PRO A 446 9.97 8.20 -16.38
CA PRO A 446 9.29 9.30 -17.04
C PRO A 446 10.21 9.87 -18.13
N ASP A 447 9.67 9.99 -19.35
CA ASP A 447 10.43 10.39 -20.55
C ASP A 447 11.68 9.53 -20.84
N GLY A 448 11.77 8.32 -20.25
CA GLY A 448 12.90 7.42 -20.41
C GLY A 448 14.10 7.68 -19.49
N VAL A 449 14.00 8.48 -18.43
CA VAL A 449 15.09 8.73 -17.46
C VAL A 449 14.74 8.17 -16.09
N LEU A 450 15.67 7.46 -15.45
CA LEU A 450 15.45 6.87 -14.12
C LEU A 450 15.23 7.96 -13.06
N ILE A 451 14.20 7.80 -12.23
CA ILE A 451 13.86 8.78 -11.19
C ILE A 451 14.88 8.80 -10.03
N SER A 452 15.13 10.01 -9.53
CA SER A 452 15.89 10.26 -8.30
C SER A 452 15.03 10.17 -7.04
N ARG A 453 15.59 9.58 -5.97
CA ARG A 453 14.96 9.43 -4.65
C ARG A 453 14.43 10.76 -4.12
N SER A 454 13.11 10.85 -3.88
CA SER A 454 12.52 12.05 -3.26
C SER A 454 12.90 12.20 -1.79
N GLU A 455 12.79 13.42 -1.29
CA GLU A 455 12.92 13.74 0.14
C GLU A 455 11.77 13.11 0.95
N SER A 456 12.03 12.87 2.23
CA SER A 456 11.03 12.32 3.15
C SER A 456 9.92 13.36 3.41
N PRO A 457 8.64 12.96 3.38
CA PRO A 457 7.52 13.88 3.61
C PRO A 457 7.62 14.58 4.97
N THR A 458 7.28 15.86 5.01
CA THR A 458 7.26 16.64 6.26
C THR A 458 6.12 16.21 7.19
N ALA A 459 6.25 16.46 8.49
CA ALA A 459 5.22 16.09 9.48
C ALA A 459 3.84 16.72 9.17
N ILE A 460 3.82 17.94 8.62
CA ILE A 460 2.59 18.64 8.25
C ILE A 460 1.93 17.99 7.03
N GLU A 461 2.72 17.61 6.02
CA GLU A 461 2.20 16.90 4.85
C GLU A 461 1.60 15.55 5.22
N ARG A 462 2.24 14.83 6.14
CA ARG A 462 1.74 13.56 6.66
C ARG A 462 0.38 13.70 7.32
N GLU A 463 0.25 14.71 8.17
CA GLU A 463 -1.00 14.98 8.88
C GLU A 463 -2.12 15.42 7.92
N LYS A 464 -1.81 16.28 6.95
CA LYS A 464 -2.77 16.69 5.90
C LYS A 464 -3.26 15.48 5.11
N LEU A 465 -2.35 14.58 4.71
CA LEU A 465 -2.71 13.41 3.93
C LEU A 465 -3.53 12.40 4.74
N ARG A 466 -3.25 12.28 6.04
CA ARG A 466 -4.04 11.47 6.98
C ARG A 466 -5.49 11.97 7.06
N ILE A 467 -5.68 13.25 7.38
CA ILE A 467 -7.02 13.87 7.47
C ILE A 467 -7.77 13.71 6.14
N ARG A 468 -7.08 13.92 5.01
CA ARG A 468 -7.67 13.76 3.68
C ARG A 468 -8.12 12.32 3.42
N ALA A 469 -7.32 11.33 3.79
CA ALA A 469 -7.66 9.92 3.67
C ALA A 469 -8.89 9.54 4.52
N GLU A 470 -8.95 10.01 5.76
CA GLU A 470 -10.09 9.80 6.67
C GLU A 470 -11.39 10.40 6.10
N ARG A 471 -11.33 11.63 5.57
CA ARG A 471 -12.49 12.30 4.94
C ARG A 471 -12.97 11.58 3.68
N LEU A 472 -12.05 11.14 2.83
CA LEU A 472 -12.38 10.38 1.63
C LEU A 472 -13.05 9.05 1.98
N LEU A 473 -12.57 8.35 3.00
CA LEU A 473 -13.21 7.13 3.51
C LEU A 473 -14.62 7.42 4.04
N ALA A 474 -14.80 8.49 4.82
CA ALA A 474 -16.10 8.88 5.34
C ALA A 474 -17.12 9.16 4.20
N VAL A 475 -16.69 9.84 3.15
CA VAL A 475 -17.53 10.19 2.00
C VAL A 475 -17.84 8.98 1.10
N SER A 476 -16.97 7.97 1.07
CA SER A 476 -17.15 6.78 0.24
C SER A 476 -18.40 5.96 0.61
N PHE A 477 -18.92 6.10 1.84
CA PHE A 477 -20.13 5.41 2.28
C PHE A 477 -21.41 6.16 1.82
N PRO A 478 -22.31 5.49 1.07
CA PRO A 478 -23.62 6.05 0.71
C PRO A 478 -24.43 6.50 1.93
N SER A 479 -25.24 7.56 1.80
CA SER A 479 -26.00 8.17 2.90
C SER A 479 -26.90 7.18 3.67
N LYS A 480 -27.51 6.23 2.95
CA LYS A 480 -28.33 5.17 3.55
C LYS A 480 -27.50 4.21 4.40
N ILE A 481 -26.28 3.91 3.96
CA ILE A 481 -25.35 3.03 4.68
C ILE A 481 -24.78 3.76 5.90
N ARG A 482 -24.49 5.06 5.80
CA ARG A 482 -24.03 5.88 6.93
C ARG A 482 -24.99 5.83 8.11
N LYS A 483 -26.28 6.08 7.87
CA LYS A 483 -27.32 6.04 8.89
C LYS A 483 -27.52 4.67 9.54
N VAL A 484 -27.33 3.60 8.77
CA VAL A 484 -27.52 2.21 9.26
C VAL A 484 -26.28 1.69 9.97
N ILE A 485 -25.08 2.02 9.49
CA ILE A 485 -23.82 1.49 10.00
C ILE A 485 -23.31 2.33 11.17
N PHE A 486 -23.31 3.65 11.03
CA PHE A 486 -22.65 4.55 11.99
C PHE A 486 -23.64 5.29 12.89
N GLU A 487 -24.96 5.13 12.69
CA GLU A 487 -26.03 5.82 13.41
C GLU A 487 -25.97 7.35 13.39
N THR A 488 -25.00 7.93 12.70
CA THR A 488 -24.77 9.37 12.62
C THR A 488 -24.90 9.88 11.18
N ASN A 489 -25.50 11.07 11.03
CA ASN A 489 -25.49 11.82 9.77
C ASN A 489 -24.33 12.85 9.70
N ASP A 490 -23.71 13.15 10.84
CA ASP A 490 -22.63 14.12 10.98
C ASP A 490 -21.32 13.56 10.43
N MET A 491 -20.72 14.31 9.51
CA MET A 491 -19.48 13.91 8.83
C MET A 491 -18.26 13.87 9.75
N ASN A 492 -18.26 14.66 10.83
CA ASN A 492 -17.15 14.72 11.79
C ASN A 492 -17.09 13.47 12.68
N GLU A 493 -18.23 12.97 13.16
CA GLU A 493 -18.27 11.70 13.90
C GLU A 493 -17.87 10.54 12.99
N LEU A 494 -18.33 10.56 11.73
CA LEU A 494 -17.93 9.55 10.76
C LEU A 494 -16.41 9.59 10.47
N GLN A 495 -15.82 10.78 10.38
CA GLN A 495 -14.37 10.92 10.27
C GLN A 495 -13.67 10.30 11.50
N SER A 496 -14.17 10.54 12.72
CA SER A 496 -13.63 9.92 13.93
C SER A 496 -13.72 8.39 13.87
N HIS A 497 -14.80 7.82 13.35
CA HIS A 497 -14.90 6.36 13.17
C HIS A 497 -13.90 5.84 12.14
N MET A 498 -13.66 6.59 11.07
CA MET A 498 -12.64 6.22 10.08
C MET A 498 -11.23 6.34 10.65
N HIS A 499 -11.00 7.30 11.55
CA HIS A 499 -9.74 7.41 12.29
C HIS A 499 -9.47 6.14 13.12
N ASP A 500 -10.45 5.70 13.91
CA ASP A 500 -10.32 4.50 14.74
C ASP A 500 -10.14 3.22 13.89
N ALA A 501 -10.79 3.15 12.73
CA ALA A 501 -10.66 2.01 11.80
C ALA A 501 -9.26 1.92 11.17
N ILE A 502 -8.60 3.06 10.91
CA ILE A 502 -7.25 3.12 10.30
C ILE A 502 -6.15 3.10 11.38
N GLU A 503 -6.49 3.29 12.65
CA GLU A 503 -5.54 3.33 13.77
C GLU A 503 -4.50 2.19 13.77
N PRO A 504 -4.86 0.91 13.52
CA PRO A 504 -3.87 -0.17 13.47
C PRO A 504 -2.79 0.04 12.41
N LEU A 505 -3.11 0.77 11.34
CA LEU A 505 -2.21 1.08 10.22
C LEU A 505 -1.35 2.33 10.46
N GLN A 506 -1.52 3.03 11.59
CA GLN A 506 -0.73 4.22 11.90
C GLN A 506 0.66 3.92 12.49
N ASN A 507 0.88 2.70 13.01
CA ASN A 507 2.18 2.32 13.55
C ASN A 507 3.02 1.57 12.48
N LYS A 508 4.16 2.18 12.09
CA LYS A 508 5.09 1.60 11.10
C LYS A 508 5.65 0.23 11.53
N TYR A 509 5.96 0.02 12.81
CA TYR A 509 6.48 -1.27 13.30
C TYR A 509 5.44 -2.39 13.15
N ILE A 510 4.18 -2.09 13.46
CA ILE A 510 3.06 -3.04 13.35
C ILE A 510 2.76 -3.33 11.87
N ASN A 511 2.81 -2.31 11.02
CA ASN A 511 2.69 -2.50 9.58
C ASN A 511 3.84 -3.35 9.01
N LYS A 512 5.06 -3.23 9.54
CA LYS A 512 6.17 -4.10 9.13
C LYS A 512 5.88 -5.58 9.41
N HIS A 513 5.31 -5.89 10.58
CA HIS A 513 4.84 -7.26 10.87
C HIS A 513 3.82 -7.72 9.84
N LEU A 514 2.81 -6.90 9.53
CA LEU A 514 1.84 -7.21 8.49
C LEU A 514 2.52 -7.48 7.14
N MET A 515 3.48 -6.63 6.74
CA MET A 515 4.18 -6.76 5.47
C MET A 515 5.03 -8.03 5.38
N PHE A 516 5.74 -8.42 6.44
CA PHE A 516 6.49 -9.67 6.45
C PHE A 516 5.57 -10.89 6.35
N ILE A 517 4.49 -10.95 7.14
CA ILE A 517 3.53 -12.06 7.08
C ILE A 517 2.82 -12.11 5.71
N LEU A 518 2.55 -10.95 5.09
CA LEU A 518 2.02 -10.89 3.72
C LEU A 518 3.04 -11.40 2.69
N ILE A 519 4.31 -11.05 2.82
CA ILE A 519 5.38 -11.58 1.97
C ILE A 519 5.47 -13.10 2.13
N ASP A 520 5.39 -13.63 3.35
CA ASP A 520 5.41 -15.08 3.59
C ASP A 520 4.21 -15.77 2.98
N LEU A 521 3.02 -15.16 3.07
CA LEU A 521 1.81 -15.68 2.45
C LEU A 521 1.93 -15.70 0.92
N VAL A 522 2.48 -14.65 0.32
CA VAL A 522 2.70 -14.58 -1.14
C VAL A 522 3.80 -15.56 -1.56
N ALA A 523 4.89 -15.65 -0.81
CA ALA A 523 6.00 -16.55 -1.10
C ALA A 523 5.57 -18.03 -1.00
N SER A 524 4.85 -18.41 0.06
CA SER A 524 4.33 -19.77 0.23
C SER A 524 3.26 -20.16 -0.79
N THR A 525 2.57 -19.19 -1.41
CA THR A 525 1.60 -19.47 -2.47
C THR A 525 2.22 -19.54 -3.86
N ILE A 526 3.25 -18.75 -4.14
CA ILE A 526 3.98 -18.80 -5.43
C ILE A 526 5.00 -19.96 -5.44
N ILE A 527 5.56 -20.29 -4.28
CA ILE A 527 6.61 -21.29 -4.08
C ILE A 527 6.17 -22.22 -2.94
N PRO A 528 5.26 -23.19 -3.20
CA PRO A 528 4.81 -24.12 -2.18
C PRO A 528 5.95 -25.00 -1.64
N GLU A 529 7.03 -25.20 -2.43
CA GLU A 529 8.22 -25.95 -2.01
C GLU A 529 8.97 -25.31 -0.83
N LEU A 530 8.66 -24.05 -0.50
CA LEU A 530 9.22 -23.38 0.67
C LEU A 530 8.63 -23.94 1.98
N VAL A 531 7.41 -24.47 1.92
CA VAL A 531 6.68 -24.98 3.09
C VAL A 531 6.76 -26.50 3.17
N GLU A 532 6.70 -27.18 2.03
CA GLU A 532 6.83 -28.63 1.93
C GLU A 532 8.18 -28.97 1.29
N PRO A 533 9.18 -29.43 2.07
CA PRO A 533 10.44 -29.89 1.49
C PRO A 533 10.14 -31.09 0.60
N ASN A 534 10.50 -30.99 -0.69
CA ASN A 534 10.52 -32.15 -1.58
C ASN A 534 11.64 -33.08 -1.11
N ASP A 535 11.28 -34.16 -0.41
CA ASP A 535 12.20 -35.23 0.02
C ASP A 535 13.03 -35.82 -1.14
N ASP A 536 12.64 -35.61 -2.40
CA ASP A 536 13.28 -36.19 -3.59
C ASP A 536 14.31 -35.28 -4.30
N LYS A 537 14.60 -34.07 -3.81
CA LYS A 537 15.54 -33.14 -4.49
C LYS A 537 16.74 -32.69 -3.67
N ASP A 538 16.88 -33.09 -2.41
CA ASP A 538 18.01 -32.69 -1.55
C ASP A 538 19.30 -33.48 -1.80
N ASP A 539 19.72 -33.62 -3.06
CA ASP A 539 20.95 -34.32 -3.45
C ASP A 539 22.12 -33.37 -3.82
N TRP A 540 22.08 -32.11 -3.37
CA TRP A 540 23.16 -31.14 -3.61
C TRP A 540 23.51 -30.30 -2.38
N ARG A 541 23.84 -30.98 -1.27
CA ARG A 541 24.66 -30.37 -0.22
C ARG A 541 26.06 -30.02 -0.72
#